data_AF-C5BRE3-F1
#
_entry.id   AF-C5BRE3-F1
#
_cell.length_a   1.000
_cell.length_b   1.000
_cell.length_c   1.000
_cell.angle_alpha   90.00
_cell.angle_beta   90.00
_cell.angle_gamma   90.00
#
_symmetry.space_group_name_H-M   'P 1'
#
loop_
_entity.id
_entity.type
_entity.pdbx_description
1 polymer ?
#
loop_
_entity_poly.entity_id
_entity_poly.type
_entity_poly.pdbx_seq_one_letter_code
_entity_poly.pdbx_strand_id
1 'polypeptide(L)'
;MKVLAKRLLDNDGPATGDWAEWGGALAQLLRDSELMEPLPFLADMAELEWRVHLVKRAGIDIGHPTRIDLLHSQALDTVRFTFQEKGLIFGCSQFPVVALWQAHRPWDEDFIPDDTALMEIFSAGAMRCHYQIHQHGYIAHVKEITLSEYHWMEDVAEGFDIARLIDRHLTFDIVGWLQKAAELDGLIYLEKICEGGICND
;
A
#
# COMPACT_ATOMS: atom_id res chain seq x y z
N MET A 1 4.71 -27.24 1.08
CA MET A 1 4.33 -26.28 0.01
C MET A 1 3.30 -26.82 -1.00
N LYS A 2 3.40 -28.08 -1.49
CA LYS A 2 2.46 -28.64 -2.51
C LYS A 2 0.97 -28.70 -2.08
N VAL A 3 0.68 -28.87 -0.79
CA VAL A 3 -0.70 -28.97 -0.27
C VAL A 3 -1.44 -27.63 -0.36
N LEU A 4 -0.79 -26.51 0.02
CA LEU A 4 -1.39 -25.18 -0.03
C LEU A 4 -1.64 -24.73 -1.48
N ALA A 5 -0.65 -24.90 -2.37
CA ALA A 5 -0.80 -24.56 -3.78
C ALA A 5 -1.95 -25.34 -4.43
N LYS A 6 -2.11 -26.63 -4.10
CA LYS A 6 -3.25 -27.42 -4.56
C LYS A 6 -4.58 -26.93 -4.00
N ARG A 7 -4.66 -26.64 -2.69
CA ARG A 7 -5.88 -26.10 -2.07
C ARG A 7 -6.29 -24.76 -2.69
N LEU A 8 -5.32 -23.90 -3.00
CA LEU A 8 -5.59 -22.65 -3.70
C LEU A 8 -6.17 -22.90 -5.10
N LEU A 9 -5.56 -23.78 -5.89
CA LEU A 9 -6.09 -24.16 -7.22
C LEU A 9 -7.49 -24.79 -7.16
N ASP A 10 -7.74 -25.62 -6.15
CA ASP A 10 -9.02 -26.30 -5.97
C ASP A 10 -10.13 -25.33 -5.52
N ASN A 11 -9.79 -24.26 -4.76
CA ASN A 11 -10.75 -23.29 -4.21
C ASN A 11 -10.96 -22.05 -5.09
N ASP A 12 -9.89 -21.53 -5.68
CA ASP A 12 -9.87 -20.30 -6.48
C ASP A 12 -8.96 -20.55 -7.67
N GLY A 13 -9.45 -21.21 -8.72
CA GLY A 13 -8.66 -21.46 -9.93
C GLY A 13 -8.45 -20.19 -10.76
N PRO A 14 -7.38 -20.11 -11.58
CA PRO A 14 -7.16 -18.95 -12.45
C PRO A 14 -8.36 -18.74 -13.39
N ALA A 15 -8.99 -17.57 -13.29
CA ALA A 15 -10.16 -17.20 -14.10
C ALA A 15 -9.79 -16.73 -15.52
N THR A 16 -8.51 -16.37 -15.72
CA THR A 16 -7.97 -15.91 -17.01
C THR A 16 -6.77 -16.76 -17.42
N GLY A 17 -6.33 -16.62 -18.67
CA GLY A 17 -5.09 -17.27 -19.14
C GLY A 17 -3.81 -16.65 -18.57
N ASP A 18 -3.93 -15.54 -17.85
CA ASP A 18 -2.80 -14.86 -17.22
C ASP A 18 -2.64 -15.30 -15.77
N TRP A 19 -1.64 -16.16 -15.53
CA TRP A 19 -1.30 -16.64 -14.20
C TRP A 19 -0.88 -15.54 -13.23
N ALA A 20 -0.46 -14.38 -13.74
CA ALA A 20 -0.15 -13.25 -12.88
C ALA A 20 -1.42 -12.60 -12.30
N GLU A 21 -2.63 -12.93 -12.74
CA GLU A 21 -3.87 -12.44 -12.10
C GLU A 21 -4.35 -13.36 -10.97
N TRP A 22 -3.65 -14.49 -10.78
CA TRP A 22 -3.99 -15.53 -9.82
C TRP A 22 -3.08 -15.49 -8.59
N GLY A 23 -3.68 -15.58 -7.39
CA GLY A 23 -2.94 -15.57 -6.12
C GLY A 23 -3.58 -14.72 -5.02
N GLY A 24 -4.52 -13.82 -5.35
CA GLY A 24 -5.14 -12.91 -4.39
C GLY A 24 -5.90 -13.59 -3.24
N ALA A 25 -6.43 -14.81 -3.45
CA ALA A 25 -7.12 -15.56 -2.40
C ALA A 25 -6.17 -16.26 -1.40
N LEU A 26 -4.85 -16.26 -1.63
CA LEU A 26 -3.90 -16.99 -0.77
C LEU A 26 -3.93 -16.51 0.68
N ALA A 27 -3.99 -15.19 0.90
CA ALA A 27 -4.04 -14.62 2.24
C ALA A 27 -5.26 -15.13 3.01
N GLN A 28 -6.45 -15.11 2.39
CA GLN A 28 -7.68 -15.62 3.00
C GLN A 28 -7.60 -17.12 3.25
N LEU A 29 -7.08 -17.90 2.29
CA LEU A 29 -6.88 -19.34 2.45
C LEU A 29 -5.95 -19.68 3.62
N LEU A 30 -4.94 -18.85 3.88
CA LEU A 30 -4.06 -19.00 5.05
C LEU A 30 -4.78 -18.69 6.36
N ARG A 31 -5.60 -17.62 6.39
CA ARG A 31 -6.43 -17.26 7.57
C ARG A 31 -7.40 -18.38 7.94
N ASP A 32 -7.93 -19.10 6.94
CA ASP A 32 -8.88 -20.19 7.13
C ASP A 32 -8.21 -21.57 7.34
N SER A 33 -6.88 -21.64 7.31
CA SER A 33 -6.12 -22.88 7.41
C SER A 33 -5.64 -23.19 8.83
N GLU A 34 -5.19 -24.43 9.01
CA GLU A 34 -4.50 -24.90 10.21
C GLU A 34 -3.19 -24.15 10.51
N LEU A 35 -2.68 -23.33 9.57
CA LEU A 35 -1.45 -22.57 9.74
C LEU A 35 -1.65 -21.23 10.44
N MET A 36 -2.89 -20.74 10.59
CA MET A 36 -3.17 -19.43 11.18
C MET A 36 -2.72 -19.35 12.64
N GLU A 37 -2.93 -20.40 13.43
CA GLU A 37 -2.50 -20.46 14.84
C GLU A 37 -0.97 -20.50 15.01
N PRO A 38 -0.22 -21.43 14.37
CA PRO A 38 1.22 -21.50 14.55
C PRO A 38 2.00 -20.39 13.82
N LEU A 39 1.43 -19.80 12.76
CA LEU A 39 2.11 -18.83 11.88
C LEU A 39 1.17 -17.66 11.51
N PRO A 40 0.70 -16.86 12.49
CA PRO A 40 -0.35 -15.86 12.26
C PRO A 40 0.07 -14.71 11.35
N PHE A 41 1.37 -14.45 11.21
CA PHE A 41 1.91 -13.43 10.31
C PHE A 41 1.90 -13.84 8.83
N LEU A 42 1.74 -15.13 8.52
CA LEU A 42 1.89 -15.65 7.16
C LEU A 42 0.79 -15.14 6.22
N ALA A 43 -0.42 -14.96 6.73
CA ALA A 43 -1.52 -14.37 5.96
C ALA A 43 -1.23 -12.90 5.61
N ASP A 44 -0.73 -12.11 6.56
CA ASP A 44 -0.39 -10.71 6.35
C ASP A 44 0.82 -10.57 5.39
N MET A 45 1.77 -11.51 5.44
CA MET A 45 2.87 -11.60 4.46
C MET A 45 2.35 -11.89 3.05
N ALA A 46 1.47 -12.88 2.88
CA ALA A 46 0.88 -13.20 1.58
C ALA A 46 0.08 -12.02 1.01
N GLU A 47 -0.63 -11.29 1.87
CA GLU A 47 -1.35 -10.07 1.50
C GLU A 47 -0.40 -8.95 1.05
N LEU A 48 0.69 -8.72 1.78
CA LEU A 48 1.73 -7.76 1.41
C LEU A 48 2.34 -8.11 0.05
N GLU A 49 2.75 -9.36 -0.15
CA GLU A 49 3.34 -9.83 -1.41
C GLU A 49 2.38 -9.69 -2.59
N TRP A 50 1.10 -10.00 -2.38
CA TRP A 50 0.08 -9.81 -3.41
C TRP A 50 -0.09 -8.32 -3.77
N ARG A 51 -0.13 -7.42 -2.77
CA ARG A 51 -0.20 -5.97 -3.01
C ARG A 51 1.05 -5.45 -3.75
N VAL A 52 2.24 -5.95 -3.40
CA VAL A 52 3.50 -5.63 -4.13
C VAL A 52 3.40 -6.05 -5.60
N HIS A 53 2.88 -7.25 -5.84
CA HIS A 53 2.66 -7.77 -7.18
C HIS A 53 1.66 -6.92 -7.99
N LEU A 54 0.54 -6.52 -7.38
CA LEU A 54 -0.45 -5.65 -8.02
C LEU A 54 0.15 -4.29 -8.39
N VAL A 55 0.87 -3.65 -7.46
CA VAL A 55 1.52 -2.35 -7.70
C VAL A 55 2.59 -2.46 -8.79
N LYS A 56 3.37 -3.54 -8.83
CA LYS A 56 4.37 -3.76 -9.89
C LYS A 56 3.73 -3.84 -11.27
N ARG A 57 2.53 -4.43 -11.36
CA ARG A 57 1.78 -4.63 -12.60
C ARG A 57 0.88 -3.47 -12.98
N ALA A 58 0.73 -2.47 -12.12
CA ALA A 58 -0.16 -1.37 -12.38
C ALA A 58 0.27 -0.59 -13.64
N GLY A 59 -0.71 -0.32 -14.49
CA GLY A 59 -0.56 0.69 -15.53
C GLY A 59 -0.73 2.06 -14.89
N ILE A 60 0.35 2.80 -14.72
CA ILE A 60 0.31 4.20 -14.28
C ILE A 60 -0.11 5.04 -15.49
N ASP A 61 -1.28 5.65 -15.37
CA ASP A 61 -1.69 6.76 -16.21
C ASP A 61 -0.90 8.00 -15.82
N ILE A 62 0.11 8.32 -16.63
CA ILE A 62 0.98 9.50 -16.50
C ILE A 62 0.30 10.81 -16.97
N GLY A 63 -0.97 10.75 -17.37
CA GLY A 63 -1.74 11.88 -17.91
C GLY A 63 -2.28 12.88 -16.88
N HIS A 64 -2.13 12.61 -15.57
CA HIS A 64 -2.65 13.45 -14.50
C HIS A 64 -1.51 14.14 -13.73
N PRO A 65 -0.93 15.24 -14.25
CA PRO A 65 0.08 15.97 -13.50
C PRO A 65 -0.55 16.52 -12.21
N THR A 66 0.16 16.40 -11.09
CA THR A 66 -0.27 16.97 -9.81
C THR A 66 -0.53 18.49 -9.98
N ARG A 67 -1.80 18.89 -9.91
CA ARG A 67 -2.25 20.28 -10.09
C ARG A 67 -2.06 21.11 -8.82
N ILE A 68 -0.80 21.30 -8.42
CA ILE A 68 -0.44 22.10 -7.21
C ILE A 68 -0.97 23.54 -7.31
N ASP A 69 -1.14 24.06 -8.52
CA ASP A 69 -1.78 25.35 -8.81
C ASP A 69 -3.19 25.50 -8.20
N LEU A 70 -3.90 24.39 -7.96
CA LEU A 70 -5.22 24.41 -7.33
C LEU A 70 -5.17 24.88 -5.87
N LEU A 71 -4.07 24.62 -5.14
CA LEU A 71 -3.92 25.10 -3.76
C LEU A 71 -3.86 26.63 -3.66
N HIS A 72 -3.38 27.28 -4.71
CA HIS A 72 -3.27 28.74 -4.77
C HIS A 72 -4.51 29.41 -5.37
N SER A 73 -5.21 28.73 -6.27
CA SER A 73 -6.27 29.31 -7.09
C SER A 73 -7.69 28.98 -6.63
N GLN A 74 -7.87 27.97 -5.78
CA GLN A 74 -9.18 27.51 -5.29
C GLN A 74 -9.25 27.61 -3.76
N ALA A 75 -10.48 27.61 -3.23
CA ALA A 75 -10.71 27.48 -1.81
C ALA A 75 -10.43 26.04 -1.35
N LEU A 76 -9.83 25.87 -0.16
CA LEU A 76 -9.34 24.56 0.32
C LEU A 76 -10.46 23.53 0.57
N ASP A 77 -11.69 23.99 0.76
CA ASP A 77 -12.91 23.19 0.89
C ASP A 77 -13.47 22.72 -0.46
N THR A 78 -12.88 23.15 -1.58
CA THR A 78 -13.30 22.79 -2.95
C THR A 78 -12.28 21.90 -3.68
N VAL A 79 -11.20 21.52 -3.01
CA VAL A 79 -10.11 20.72 -3.58
C VAL A 79 -9.80 19.54 -2.67
N ARG A 80 -9.37 18.43 -3.25
CA ARG A 80 -8.94 17.24 -2.51
C ARG A 80 -7.71 16.61 -3.13
N PHE A 81 -6.97 15.86 -2.31
CA PHE A 81 -5.96 14.92 -2.80
C PHE A 81 -6.65 13.64 -3.30
N THR A 82 -6.06 13.01 -4.30
CA THR A 82 -6.52 11.72 -4.82
C THR A 82 -5.33 10.83 -5.17
N PHE A 83 -5.49 9.54 -4.92
CA PHE A 83 -4.50 8.53 -5.22
C PHE A 83 -4.79 7.86 -6.55
N GLN A 84 -3.73 7.52 -7.27
CA GLN A 84 -3.82 6.57 -8.35
C GLN A 84 -3.88 5.16 -7.78
N GLU A 85 -5.10 4.65 -7.59
CA GLU A 85 -5.43 3.44 -6.81
C GLU A 85 -4.61 2.18 -7.16
N LYS A 86 -4.14 2.07 -8.41
CA LYS A 86 -3.33 0.91 -8.84
C LYS A 86 -1.85 1.06 -8.54
N GLY A 87 -1.31 2.27 -8.60
CA GLY A 87 0.12 2.53 -8.45
C GLY A 87 0.56 2.85 -7.03
N LEU A 88 -0.39 3.11 -6.12
CA LEU A 88 -0.14 3.37 -4.71
C LEU A 88 -1.17 2.65 -3.83
N ILE A 89 -0.68 1.78 -2.94
CA ILE A 89 -1.48 1.04 -1.96
C ILE A 89 -0.87 1.27 -0.58
N PHE A 90 -1.69 1.41 0.45
CA PHE A 90 -1.23 1.47 1.84
C PHE A 90 -2.03 0.51 2.72
N GLY A 91 -1.48 0.16 3.88
CA GLY A 91 -2.07 -0.84 4.77
C GLY A 91 -1.41 -0.87 6.13
N CYS A 92 -1.95 -1.71 6.99
CA CYS A 92 -1.40 -1.99 8.31
C CYS A 92 -1.36 -3.51 8.55
N SER A 93 -0.47 -3.96 9.42
CA SER A 93 -0.41 -5.33 9.90
C SER A 93 -0.20 -5.35 11.40
N GLN A 94 -0.66 -6.43 12.04
CA GLN A 94 -0.34 -6.69 13.44
C GLN A 94 1.05 -7.29 13.65
N PHE A 95 1.78 -7.52 12.56
CA PHE A 95 3.13 -8.08 12.50
C PHE A 95 4.07 -7.12 11.74
N PRO A 96 5.39 -7.18 11.99
CA PRO A 96 6.38 -6.33 11.32
C PRO A 96 6.66 -6.84 9.89
N VAL A 97 5.61 -6.97 9.07
CA VAL A 97 5.67 -7.65 7.76
C VAL A 97 6.59 -6.95 6.77
N VAL A 98 6.77 -5.63 6.86
CA VAL A 98 7.72 -4.91 5.99
C VAL A 98 9.15 -5.27 6.33
N ALA A 99 9.53 -5.20 7.61
CA ALA A 99 10.85 -5.61 8.06
C ALA A 99 11.13 -7.09 7.73
N LEU A 100 10.15 -7.97 7.97
CA LEU A 100 10.25 -9.39 7.59
C LEU A 100 10.42 -9.55 6.07
N TRP A 101 9.61 -8.87 5.26
CA TRP A 101 9.72 -8.91 3.80
C TRP A 101 11.07 -8.41 3.30
N GLN A 102 11.62 -7.34 3.90
CA GLN A 102 12.95 -6.82 3.57
C GLN A 102 14.07 -7.75 4.01
N ALA A 103 13.92 -8.44 5.15
CA ALA A 103 14.91 -9.40 5.62
C ALA A 103 15.09 -10.54 4.60
N HIS A 104 14.02 -10.97 3.91
CA HIS A 104 14.06 -12.06 2.93
C HIS A 104 14.49 -11.61 1.51
N ARG A 105 15.04 -10.41 1.32
CA ARG A 105 15.27 -9.79 -0.01
C ARG A 105 16.66 -9.85 -0.66
N PRO A 106 17.67 -10.60 -0.20
CA PRO A 106 18.71 -11.06 -1.13
C PRO A 106 18.03 -11.98 -2.17
N TRP A 107 18.18 -11.68 -3.46
CA TRP A 107 17.63 -12.48 -4.57
C TRP A 107 18.34 -13.84 -4.75
N ASP A 108 18.90 -14.36 -3.66
CA ASP A 108 19.56 -15.64 -3.60
C ASP A 108 18.52 -16.65 -3.10
N GLU A 109 18.27 -17.69 -3.91
CA GLU A 109 17.24 -18.71 -3.64
C GLU A 109 17.49 -19.47 -2.34
N ASP A 110 18.76 -19.49 -1.87
CA ASP A 110 19.17 -20.15 -0.63
C ASP A 110 19.31 -19.18 0.56
N PHE A 111 18.94 -17.91 0.38
CA PHE A 111 19.06 -16.94 1.47
C PHE A 111 18.00 -17.17 2.55
N ILE A 112 18.49 -17.57 3.72
CA ILE A 112 17.72 -17.62 4.95
C ILE A 112 18.19 -16.45 5.81
N PRO A 113 17.31 -15.52 6.22
CA PRO A 113 17.67 -14.46 7.14
C PRO A 113 18.29 -15.01 8.42
N ASP A 114 19.32 -14.34 8.93
CA ASP A 114 19.95 -14.72 10.20
C ASP A 114 18.95 -14.66 11.36
N ASP A 115 19.01 -15.65 12.26
CA ASP A 115 18.11 -15.75 13.42
C ASP A 115 18.23 -14.51 14.32
N THR A 116 19.43 -13.92 14.42
CA THR A 116 19.64 -12.67 15.18
C THR A 116 18.87 -11.52 14.57
N ALA A 117 18.91 -11.37 13.25
CA ALA A 117 18.18 -10.33 12.53
C ALA A 117 16.67 -10.48 12.69
N LEU A 118 16.15 -11.71 12.64
CA LEU A 118 14.74 -11.99 12.91
C LEU A 118 14.37 -11.66 14.36
N MET A 119 15.21 -12.04 15.34
CA MET A 119 14.99 -11.68 16.74
C MET A 119 15.02 -10.18 16.97
N GLU A 120 15.87 -9.43 16.28
CA GLU A 120 15.88 -7.96 16.34
C GLU A 120 14.57 -7.35 15.83
N ILE A 121 14.03 -7.87 14.72
CA ILE A 121 12.73 -7.45 14.18
C ILE A 121 11.61 -7.67 15.20
N PHE A 122 11.57 -8.82 15.86
CA PHE A 122 10.54 -9.12 16.87
C PHE A 122 10.78 -8.40 18.21
N SER A 123 12.02 -8.08 18.57
CA SER A 123 12.38 -7.44 19.85
C SER A 123 12.33 -5.90 19.81
N ALA A 124 12.38 -5.29 18.62
CA ALA A 124 12.25 -3.83 18.42
C ALA A 124 10.89 -3.25 18.85
N GLY A 125 9.95 -4.07 19.34
CA GLY A 125 8.74 -3.63 20.04
C GLY A 125 7.57 -3.21 19.15
N ALA A 126 7.83 -2.88 17.88
CA ALA A 126 6.77 -2.65 16.90
C ALA A 126 6.27 -3.98 16.34
N MET A 127 5.35 -4.64 17.07
CA MET A 127 4.60 -5.76 16.48
C MET A 127 3.75 -5.26 15.31
N ARG A 128 3.18 -4.06 15.41
CA ARG A 128 2.36 -3.49 14.33
C ARG A 128 3.19 -2.62 13.42
N CYS A 129 2.96 -2.72 12.12
CA CYS A 129 3.50 -1.77 11.15
C CYS A 129 2.38 -1.17 10.29
N HIS A 130 2.62 0.04 9.82
CA HIS A 130 1.85 0.68 8.76
C HIS A 130 2.80 0.85 7.59
N TYR A 131 2.29 0.67 6.38
CA TYR A 131 3.13 0.65 5.20
C TYR A 131 2.45 1.28 4.00
N GLN A 132 3.29 1.75 3.09
CA GLN A 132 2.89 2.10 1.73
C GLN A 132 3.71 1.28 0.73
N ILE A 133 3.06 0.96 -0.38
CA ILE A 133 3.62 0.32 -1.55
C ILE A 133 3.33 1.24 -2.72
N HIS A 134 4.36 1.64 -3.44
CA HIS A 134 4.21 2.52 -4.60
C HIS A 134 5.07 2.05 -5.75
N GLN A 135 4.62 2.33 -6.97
CA GLN A 135 5.35 1.98 -8.17
C GLN A 135 6.22 3.16 -8.62
N HIS A 136 7.49 2.89 -8.92
CA HIS A 136 8.37 3.84 -9.60
C HIS A 136 9.10 3.08 -10.71
N GLY A 137 8.93 3.50 -11.97
CA GLY A 137 9.59 2.85 -13.12
C GLY A 137 9.36 1.34 -13.22
N TYR A 138 8.13 0.85 -12.98
CA TYR A 138 7.77 -0.58 -12.95
C TYR A 138 8.37 -1.41 -11.79
N ILE A 139 8.97 -0.75 -10.80
CA ILE A 139 9.45 -1.36 -9.56
C ILE A 139 8.50 -0.99 -8.44
N ALA A 140 8.07 -1.99 -7.66
CA ALA A 140 7.29 -1.76 -6.45
C ALA A 140 8.24 -1.49 -5.27
N HIS A 141 8.05 -0.34 -4.63
CA HIS A 141 8.78 0.09 -3.44
C HIS A 141 7.89 -0.05 -2.22
N VAL A 142 8.35 -0.83 -1.24
CA VAL A 142 7.67 -1.03 0.05
C VAL A 142 8.43 -0.25 1.11
N LYS A 143 7.72 0.56 1.88
CA LYS A 143 8.29 1.25 3.04
C LYS A 143 7.29 1.31 4.19
N GLU A 144 7.83 1.34 5.40
CA GLU A 144 7.03 1.66 6.58
C GLU A 144 6.69 3.15 6.60
N ILE A 145 5.52 3.46 7.13
CA ILE A 145 5.03 4.81 7.38
C ILE A 145 4.59 4.92 8.84
N THR A 146 4.55 6.15 9.35
CA THR A 146 4.06 6.41 10.71
C THR A 146 2.54 6.22 10.79
N LEU A 147 2.02 6.03 12.01
CA LEU A 147 0.57 5.98 12.26
C LEU A 147 -0.13 7.27 11.78
N SER A 148 0.50 8.43 11.99
CA SER A 148 -0.03 9.70 11.54
C SER A 148 -0.08 9.81 10.01
N GLU A 149 0.95 9.34 9.31
CA GLU A 149 0.94 9.24 7.84
C GLU A 149 -0.15 8.27 7.37
N TYR A 150 -0.35 7.14 8.05
CA TYR A 150 -1.40 6.18 7.70
C TYR A 150 -2.81 6.78 7.82
N HIS A 151 -3.14 7.42 8.95
CA HIS A 151 -4.45 8.07 9.13
C HIS A 151 -4.67 9.25 8.19
N TRP A 152 -3.61 10.00 7.88
CA TRP A 152 -3.67 11.02 6.83
C TRP A 152 -4.04 10.40 5.48
N MET A 153 -3.40 9.29 5.11
CA MET A 153 -3.69 8.59 3.85
C MET A 153 -5.09 7.98 3.84
N GLU A 154 -5.60 7.44 4.95
CA GLU A 154 -6.98 6.98 5.06
C GLU A 154 -7.98 8.11 4.76
N ASP A 155 -7.83 9.26 5.41
CA ASP A 155 -8.75 10.39 5.21
C ASP A 155 -8.65 10.98 3.78
N VAL A 156 -7.46 10.95 3.16
CA VAL A 156 -7.29 11.29 1.74
C VAL A 156 -8.01 10.30 0.83
N ALA A 157 -7.90 8.99 1.10
CA ALA A 157 -8.60 7.96 0.32
C ALA A 157 -10.13 8.01 0.51
N GLU A 158 -10.62 8.44 1.67
CA GLU A 158 -12.04 8.74 1.89
C GLU A 158 -12.52 9.96 1.09
N GLY A 159 -11.61 10.73 0.49
CA GLY A 159 -11.91 11.84 -0.40
C GLY A 159 -12.25 13.14 0.32
N PHE A 160 -11.74 13.35 1.53
CA PHE A 160 -11.91 14.62 2.25
C PHE A 160 -11.25 15.79 1.51
N ASP A 161 -11.89 16.95 1.61
CA ASP A 161 -11.32 18.21 1.15
C ASP A 161 -10.13 18.63 2.02
N ILE A 162 -9.29 19.51 1.48
CA ILE A 162 -8.05 19.92 2.13
C ILE A 162 -8.31 20.71 3.41
N ALA A 163 -9.36 21.54 3.46
CA ALA A 163 -9.69 22.27 4.68
C ALA A 163 -9.98 21.31 5.84
N ARG A 164 -10.81 20.28 5.59
CA ARG A 164 -11.13 19.23 6.56
C ARG A 164 -9.92 18.40 6.98
N LEU A 165 -9.02 18.10 6.03
CA LEU A 165 -7.78 17.38 6.33
C LEU A 165 -6.87 18.18 7.28
N ILE A 166 -6.72 19.48 7.04
CA ILE A 166 -5.94 20.39 7.90
C ILE A 166 -6.54 20.44 9.32
N ASP A 167 -7.87 20.57 9.41
CA ASP A 167 -8.56 20.66 10.70
C ASP A 167 -8.47 19.36 11.52
N ARG A 168 -8.48 18.18 10.88
CA ARG A 168 -8.32 16.88 11.56
C ARG A 168 -6.89 16.59 11.97
N HIS A 169 -5.91 17.02 11.18
CA HIS A 169 -4.51 16.65 11.33
C HIS A 169 -3.61 17.83 11.69
N LEU A 170 -3.97 18.57 12.75
CA LEU A 170 -3.32 19.82 13.15
C LEU A 170 -1.80 19.71 13.39
N THR A 171 -1.31 18.52 13.77
CA THR A 171 0.12 18.29 14.05
C THR A 171 0.84 17.55 12.92
N PHE A 172 0.15 17.22 11.83
CA PHE A 172 0.74 16.50 10.71
C PHE A 172 1.54 17.46 9.84
N ASP A 173 2.76 17.08 9.46
CA ASP A 173 3.61 17.86 8.57
C ASP A 173 3.15 17.68 7.12
N ILE A 174 2.08 18.41 6.75
CA ILE A 174 1.50 18.37 5.40
C ILE A 174 2.52 18.80 4.36
N VAL A 175 3.37 19.79 4.66
CA VAL A 175 4.36 20.32 3.72
C VAL A 175 5.44 19.28 3.45
N GLY A 176 6.00 18.67 4.50
CA GLY A 176 6.98 17.60 4.36
C GLY A 176 6.39 16.35 3.69
N TRP A 177 5.14 16.02 3.97
CA TRP A 177 4.44 14.94 3.26
C TRP A 177 4.24 15.26 1.77
N LEU A 178 3.80 16.47 1.43
CA LEU A 178 3.58 16.87 0.03
C LEU A 178 4.88 16.88 -0.79
N GLN A 179 6.00 17.26 -0.18
CA GLN A 179 7.32 17.17 -0.82
C GLN A 179 7.68 15.72 -1.17
N LYS A 180 7.50 14.79 -0.23
CA LYS A 180 7.69 13.35 -0.50
C LYS A 180 6.68 12.81 -1.52
N ALA A 181 5.44 13.30 -1.48
CA ALA A 181 4.38 12.91 -2.42
C ALA A 181 4.70 13.33 -3.86
N ALA A 182 5.34 14.48 -4.05
CA ALA A 182 5.76 14.95 -5.37
C ALA A 182 6.82 14.03 -6.02
N GLU A 183 7.59 13.29 -5.23
CA GLU A 183 8.55 12.28 -5.71
C GLU A 183 7.85 11.00 -6.21
N LEU A 184 6.54 10.84 -5.98
CA LEU A 184 5.76 9.66 -6.37
C LEU A 184 5.20 9.76 -7.80
N ASP A 185 5.83 10.53 -8.69
CA ASP A 185 5.57 10.58 -10.15
C ASP A 185 4.09 10.54 -10.58
N GLY A 186 3.24 11.38 -9.98
CA GLY A 186 1.82 11.48 -10.37
C GLY A 186 0.89 10.46 -9.72
N LEU A 187 1.38 9.64 -8.80
CA LEU A 187 0.53 8.74 -7.99
C LEU A 187 -0.37 9.48 -7.01
N ILE A 188 -0.06 10.75 -6.72
CA ILE A 188 -0.85 11.64 -5.88
C ILE A 188 -1.09 12.93 -6.67
N TYR A 189 -2.36 13.27 -6.89
CA TYR A 189 -2.75 14.48 -7.59
C TYR A 189 -3.84 15.24 -6.84
N LEU A 190 -4.02 16.49 -7.24
CA LEU A 190 -5.05 17.37 -6.73
C LEU A 190 -6.15 17.48 -7.77
N GLU A 191 -7.38 17.41 -7.31
CA GLU A 191 -8.55 17.62 -8.15
C GLU A 191 -9.59 18.48 -7.44
N LYS A 192 -10.46 19.10 -8.24
CA LYS A 192 -11.57 19.90 -7.74
C LYS A 192 -12.74 18.99 -7.37
N ILE A 193 -13.39 19.29 -6.25
CA ILE A 193 -14.61 18.62 -5.83
C ILE A 193 -15.76 19.17 -6.68
N CYS A 194 -16.36 18.30 -7.48
CA CYS A 194 -17.50 18.64 -8.32
C CYS A 194 -18.78 18.20 -7.60
N GLU A 195 -19.61 19.15 -7.17
CA GLU A 195 -20.98 18.82 -6.76
C GLU A 195 -21.72 18.25 -7.98
N GLY A 196 -22.00 16.94 -8.00
CA GLY A 196 -22.84 16.31 -9.03
C GLY A 196 -22.12 15.69 -10.23
N GLY A 197 -20.81 15.44 -10.16
CA GLY A 197 -20.17 14.43 -11.00
C GLY A 197 -19.66 14.85 -12.39
N ILE A 198 -19.57 16.14 -12.71
CA ILE A 198 -18.80 16.60 -13.88
C ILE A 198 -18.10 17.92 -13.55
N CYS A 199 -16.77 17.90 -13.38
CA CYS A 199 -15.96 19.08 -13.68
C CYS A 199 -15.31 18.83 -15.03
N ASN A 200 -15.62 19.67 -16.02
CA ASN A 200 -14.78 19.81 -17.19
C ASN A 200 -13.71 20.86 -16.85
N ASP A 201 -12.45 20.43 -16.98
CA ASP A 201 -11.17 21.13 -17.17
C ASP A 201 -10.93 22.50 -16.51
#